data_AF-A0A535S6H6-F1
#
_entry.id   AF-A0A535S6H6-F1
#
_cell.length_a   1.000
_cell.length_b   1.000
_cell.length_c   1.000
_cell.angle_alpha   90.00
_cell.angle_beta   90.00
_cell.angle_gamma   90.00
#
_symmetry.space_group_name_H-M   'P 1'
#
loop_
_entity.id
_entity.type
_entity.pdbx_description
1 polymer ?
#
loop_
_entity_poly.entity_id
_entity_poly.type
_entity_poly.pdbx_seq_one_letter_code
_entity_poly.pdbx_strand_id
1 'polypeptide(L)'
;EAEIRGHRRTYVGSMPGRIIKGLREAGTRNPVFLLDEIDKMSSDFRGDPASAMLEVLDPEQNRHFSDHYLEIPFDLSGVLFITTANVYYSIPRPLLDRMEVINLPGYTVEEKMVIARDFLIKKQLKDHGLTDKHIEFTRPSIATMINRYTSEAGVRSLERSIAGVCRKVAREVVKGKTRKMTIAPNRLDDLLGPPRYKPDEGHKEPLIGVANGLAWTEVGGVLLTIEVITMPGKGNLNLTGQMGDVMQESARAALSYARSNAQALGIPVDFRDKLDLHIHIPKGAIPKDGPSAGISMALAIISALSQRPIRADVALTGEITLRGRVLPIGGLKEKVLAAHRIGIATIVLPEDNQPDVVDIPADIRKRLTFRYVKSMDEVISEALLPGSDTVLLPEGAEPALVEEAAAANTDDPASPPPPQPSL
;
A
#
# COMPACT_ATOMS: atom_id res chain seq x y z
N GLU A 1 18.71 -23.50 14.11
CA GLU A 1 20.10 -23.97 14.36
C GLU A 1 20.38 -25.36 13.77
N ALA A 2 19.68 -26.43 14.19
CA ALA A 2 19.95 -27.80 13.73
C ALA A 2 19.84 -28.01 12.21
N GLU A 3 19.04 -27.20 11.50
CA GLU A 3 19.03 -27.23 10.03
C GLU A 3 20.32 -26.70 9.39
N ILE A 4 21.05 -25.81 10.08
CA ILE A 4 22.28 -25.18 9.56
C ILE A 4 23.50 -26.01 9.96
N ARG A 5 23.63 -26.34 11.25
CA ARG A 5 24.76 -27.07 11.84
C ARG A 5 24.56 -28.59 11.91
N GLY A 6 23.39 -29.11 11.56
CA GLY A 6 23.11 -30.54 11.67
C GLY A 6 22.92 -31.02 13.12
N HIS A 7 22.88 -32.33 13.28
CA HIS A 7 22.72 -33.01 14.56
C HIS A 7 24.01 -33.71 14.97
N ARG A 8 24.26 -33.81 16.28
CA ARG A 8 25.36 -34.63 16.79
C ARG A 8 25.20 -36.09 16.36
N ARG A 9 26.31 -36.72 15.99
CA ARG A 9 26.35 -38.10 15.48
C ARG A 9 25.80 -39.14 16.47
N THR A 10 25.77 -38.81 17.76
CA THR A 10 25.24 -39.67 18.83
C THR A 10 23.72 -39.87 18.77
N TYR A 11 22.98 -39.01 18.07
CA TYR A 11 21.53 -39.17 17.92
C TYR A 11 21.16 -40.15 16.80
N VAL A 12 20.18 -41.02 17.07
CA VAL A 12 19.60 -41.92 16.07
C VAL A 12 18.91 -41.09 15.00
N GLY A 13 19.27 -41.29 13.72
CA GLY A 13 18.77 -40.47 12.60
C GLY A 13 19.48 -39.13 12.43
N SER A 14 20.65 -38.94 13.05
CA SER A 14 21.46 -37.74 12.88
C SER A 14 21.83 -37.51 11.41
N MET A 15 21.70 -36.26 10.98
CA MET A 15 22.03 -35.80 9.64
C MET A 15 22.89 -34.53 9.72
N PRO A 16 23.82 -34.34 8.77
CA PRO A 16 24.53 -33.08 8.61
C PRO A 16 23.56 -31.96 8.25
N GLY A 17 23.98 -30.73 8.53
CA GLY A 17 23.24 -29.52 8.21
C GLY A 17 23.08 -29.31 6.71
N ARG A 18 22.14 -28.44 6.34
CA ARG A 18 21.80 -28.12 4.96
C ARG A 18 22.97 -27.51 4.19
N ILE A 19 23.87 -26.78 4.85
CA ILE A 19 25.06 -26.19 4.22
C ILE A 19 26.00 -27.30 3.70
N ILE A 20 26.37 -28.24 4.58
CA ILE A 20 27.22 -29.37 4.23
C ILE A 20 26.56 -30.28 3.20
N LYS A 21 25.26 -30.54 3.37
CA LYS A 21 24.49 -31.34 2.41
C LYS A 21 24.48 -30.68 1.03
N GLY A 22 24.25 -29.38 0.96
CA GLY A 22 24.27 -28.61 -0.29
C GLY A 22 25.64 -28.60 -0.95
N LEU A 23 26.73 -28.50 -0.18
CA LEU A 23 28.10 -28.60 -0.70
C LEU A 23 28.38 -29.97 -1.33
N ARG A 24 27.93 -31.03 -0.64
CA ARG A 24 28.06 -32.39 -1.16
C ARG A 24 27.26 -32.58 -2.45
N GLU A 25 26.05 -32.04 -2.54
CA GLU A 25 25.21 -32.10 -3.73
C GLU A 25 25.79 -31.27 -4.90
N ALA A 26 26.39 -30.11 -4.60
CA ALA A 26 27.03 -29.27 -5.60
C ALA A 26 28.34 -29.86 -6.16
N GLY A 27 29.04 -30.70 -5.38
CA GLY A 27 30.26 -31.37 -5.81
C GLY A 27 31.46 -30.44 -6.06
N THR A 28 31.38 -29.19 -5.59
CA THR A 28 32.45 -28.18 -5.74
C THR A 28 32.67 -27.41 -4.42
N ARG A 29 33.86 -26.84 -4.26
CA ARG A 29 34.26 -26.05 -3.07
C ARG A 29 33.81 -24.58 -3.15
N ASN A 30 33.51 -24.07 -4.34
CA ASN A 30 33.09 -22.68 -4.56
C ASN A 30 31.70 -22.56 -5.23
N PRO A 31 30.65 -23.19 -4.68
CA PRO A 31 29.30 -23.04 -5.19
C PRO A 31 28.71 -21.66 -4.89
N VAL A 32 27.61 -21.34 -5.58
CA VAL A 32 26.73 -20.23 -5.22
C VAL A 32 25.56 -20.80 -4.42
N PHE A 33 25.37 -20.32 -3.19
CA PHE A 33 24.24 -20.67 -2.35
C PHE A 33 23.21 -19.53 -2.36
N LEU A 34 21.97 -19.86 -2.74
CA LEU A 34 20.84 -18.96 -2.58
C LEU A 34 20.08 -19.34 -1.30
N LEU A 35 20.03 -18.43 -0.34
CA LEU A 35 19.29 -18.58 0.91
C LEU A 35 18.02 -17.73 0.81
N ASP A 36 16.89 -18.40 0.61
CA ASP A 36 15.61 -17.74 0.35
C ASP A 36 14.88 -17.39 1.67
N GLU A 37 14.23 -16.22 1.71
CA GLU A 37 13.37 -15.75 2.81
C GLU A 37 14.06 -15.69 4.20
N ILE A 38 15.24 -15.08 4.27
CA ILE A 38 16.01 -14.92 5.53
C ILE A 38 15.27 -14.04 6.56
N ASP A 39 14.35 -13.21 6.09
CA ASP A 39 13.47 -12.37 6.90
C ASP A 39 12.43 -13.14 7.72
N LYS A 40 12.21 -14.43 7.40
CA LYS A 40 11.25 -15.30 8.09
C LYS A 40 11.89 -16.24 9.11
N MET A 41 13.15 -16.02 9.46
CA MET A 41 13.81 -16.82 10.49
C MET A 41 13.17 -16.55 11.86
N SER A 42 12.52 -17.58 12.41
CA SER A 42 11.97 -17.55 13.78
C SER A 42 12.99 -18.09 14.77
N SER A 43 13.18 -17.37 15.88
CA SER A 43 13.86 -17.88 17.07
C SER A 43 12.88 -18.72 17.87
N ASP A 44 13.05 -20.04 17.88
CA ASP A 44 12.30 -20.93 18.77
C ASP A 44 13.11 -21.21 20.05
N PHE A 45 12.43 -21.68 21.09
CA PHE A 45 12.99 -22.04 22.41
C PHE A 45 14.18 -23.03 22.40
N ARG A 46 14.56 -23.59 21.24
CA ARG A 46 15.58 -24.63 21.05
C ARG A 46 16.90 -24.14 20.44
N GLY A 47 17.05 -22.84 20.18
CA GLY A 47 18.31 -22.25 19.71
C GLY A 47 18.10 -21.05 18.80
N ASP A 48 19.17 -20.28 18.59
CA ASP A 48 19.13 -19.09 17.75
C ASP A 48 19.65 -19.40 16.33
N PRO A 49 18.76 -19.54 15.32
CA PRO A 49 19.19 -19.73 13.95
C PRO A 49 19.99 -18.54 13.40
N ALA A 50 19.80 -17.33 13.93
CA ALA A 50 20.56 -16.16 13.48
C ALA A 50 22.04 -16.28 13.85
N SER A 51 22.34 -16.74 15.08
CA SER A 51 23.71 -17.07 15.51
C SER A 51 24.38 -18.11 14.62
N ALA A 52 23.66 -19.18 14.27
CA ALA A 52 24.19 -20.20 13.37
C ALA A 52 24.43 -19.65 11.94
N MET A 53 23.57 -18.75 11.47
CA MET A 53 23.76 -18.07 10.19
C MET A 53 24.93 -17.10 10.20
N LEU A 54 25.20 -16.43 11.33
CA LEU A 54 26.37 -15.56 11.47
C LEU A 54 27.66 -16.33 11.26
N GLU A 55 27.81 -17.51 11.85
CA GLU A 55 29.01 -18.34 11.64
C GLU A 55 29.23 -18.72 10.16
N VAL A 56 28.14 -18.93 9.41
CA VAL A 56 28.19 -19.29 7.98
C VAL A 56 28.51 -18.09 7.10
N LEU A 57 27.91 -16.93 7.40
CA LEU A 57 27.96 -15.74 6.55
C LEU A 57 29.11 -14.80 6.90
N ASP A 58 29.63 -14.85 8.13
CA ASP A 58 30.75 -14.04 8.59
C ASP A 58 32.06 -14.52 7.95
N PRO A 59 32.73 -13.71 7.11
CA PRO A 59 34.01 -14.07 6.49
C PRO A 59 35.12 -14.40 7.49
N GLU A 60 35.04 -13.89 8.73
CA GLU A 60 36.03 -14.17 9.78
C GLU A 60 35.82 -15.56 10.42
N GLN A 61 34.57 -16.05 10.45
CA GLN A 61 34.21 -17.31 11.12
C GLN A 61 34.04 -18.48 10.14
N ASN A 62 33.59 -18.21 8.93
CA ASN A 62 33.16 -19.24 7.98
C ASN A 62 34.28 -20.18 7.50
N ARG A 63 35.56 -19.80 7.69
CA ARG A 63 36.73 -20.65 7.43
C ARG A 63 36.83 -21.86 8.35
N HIS A 64 36.21 -21.77 9.52
CA HIS A 64 36.24 -22.79 10.56
C HIS A 64 34.84 -23.28 10.93
N PHE A 65 33.88 -23.15 10.00
CA PHE A 65 32.49 -23.54 10.25
C PHE A 65 32.42 -24.99 10.75
N SER A 66 31.76 -25.19 11.88
CA SER A 66 31.67 -26.50 12.51
C SER A 66 30.25 -27.06 12.45
N ASP A 67 30.05 -28.06 11.60
CA ASP A 67 28.82 -28.86 11.60
C ASP A 67 28.88 -29.92 12.71
N HIS A 68 27.82 -30.03 13.51
CA HIS A 68 27.70 -30.95 14.64
C HIS A 68 27.76 -32.42 14.25
N TYR A 69 27.47 -32.77 13.00
CA TYR A 69 27.55 -34.14 12.50
C TYR A 69 28.98 -34.50 12.08
N LEU A 70 29.68 -33.56 11.44
CA LEU A 70 31.06 -33.74 10.96
C LEU A 70 32.09 -33.58 12.07
N GLU A 71 31.86 -32.65 13.01
CA GLU A 71 32.76 -32.29 14.12
C GLU A 71 34.19 -31.92 13.67
N ILE A 72 34.35 -31.51 12.41
CA ILE A 72 35.60 -30.99 11.85
C ILE A 72 35.35 -29.62 11.23
N PRO A 73 36.27 -28.65 11.40
CA PRO A 73 36.15 -27.34 10.77
C PRO A 73 36.12 -27.49 9.25
N PHE A 74 35.12 -26.86 8.62
CA PHE A 74 34.97 -26.83 7.17
C PHE A 74 35.10 -25.39 6.68
N ASP A 75 35.93 -25.20 5.65
CA ASP A 75 36.21 -23.88 5.11
C ASP A 75 35.18 -23.48 4.04
N LEU A 76 34.30 -22.54 4.40
CA LEU A 76 33.27 -21.99 3.53
C LEU A 76 33.69 -20.69 2.81
N SER A 77 34.93 -20.21 2.97
CA SER A 77 35.36 -18.94 2.38
C SER A 77 35.29 -18.88 0.85
N GLY A 78 35.28 -20.03 0.17
CA GLY A 78 35.11 -20.12 -1.28
C GLY A 78 33.66 -20.03 -1.76
N VAL A 79 32.68 -20.06 -0.85
CA VAL A 79 31.25 -20.08 -1.18
C VAL A 79 30.73 -18.65 -1.37
N LEU A 80 30.00 -18.40 -2.46
CA LEU A 80 29.26 -17.15 -2.64
C LEU A 80 27.85 -17.32 -2.08
N PHE A 81 27.51 -16.56 -1.04
CA PHE A 81 26.16 -16.54 -0.48
C PHE A 81 25.35 -15.38 -1.04
N ILE A 82 24.15 -15.68 -1.55
CA ILE A 82 23.14 -14.71 -1.94
C ILE A 82 21.93 -14.96 -1.04
N THR A 83 21.46 -13.94 -0.34
CA THR A 83 20.27 -14.02 0.52
C THR A 83 19.12 -13.26 -0.14
N THR A 84 17.89 -13.70 0.10
CA THR A 84 16.69 -12.95 -0.28
C THR A 84 15.88 -12.63 0.97
N ALA A 85 15.23 -11.46 0.95
CA ALA A 85 14.29 -11.02 1.98
C ALA A 85 13.19 -10.20 1.30
N ASN A 86 11.96 -10.28 1.83
CA ASN A 86 10.89 -9.37 1.40
C ASN A 86 10.93 -8.07 2.21
N VAL A 87 11.37 -8.15 3.47
CA VAL A 87 11.32 -7.05 4.43
C VAL A 87 12.66 -6.91 5.15
N TYR A 88 13.18 -5.68 5.20
CA TYR A 88 14.48 -5.37 5.82
C TYR A 88 14.44 -5.43 7.36
N TYR A 89 13.38 -4.88 7.97
CA TYR A 89 13.34 -4.65 9.42
C TYR A 89 13.15 -5.91 10.27
N SER A 90 12.76 -7.04 9.66
CA SER A 90 12.65 -8.33 10.34
C SER A 90 13.97 -9.10 10.36
N ILE A 91 14.99 -8.65 9.61
CA ILE A 91 16.30 -9.29 9.60
C ILE A 91 17.08 -8.90 10.86
N PRO A 92 17.69 -9.85 11.59
CA PRO A 92 18.54 -9.55 12.72
C PRO A 92 19.68 -8.60 12.33
N ARG A 93 19.80 -7.47 13.04
CA ARG A 93 20.81 -6.43 12.79
C ARG A 93 22.26 -6.97 12.66
N PRO A 94 22.72 -7.94 13.48
CA PRO A 94 24.06 -8.50 13.34
C PRO A 94 24.34 -9.14 11.98
N LEU A 95 23.32 -9.75 11.34
CA LEU A 95 23.46 -10.34 10.00
C LEU A 95 23.51 -9.24 8.94
N LEU A 96 22.64 -8.24 9.10
CA LEU A 96 22.45 -7.16 8.17
C LEU A 96 23.70 -6.27 8.03
N ASP A 97 24.38 -6.02 9.15
CA ASP A 97 25.64 -5.27 9.19
C ASP A 97 26.78 -5.98 8.41
N ARG A 98 26.61 -7.26 8.06
CA ARG A 98 27.57 -8.09 7.29
C ARG A 98 27.10 -8.39 5.87
N MET A 99 26.02 -7.75 5.41
CA MET A 99 25.45 -7.96 4.08
C MET A 99 25.53 -6.69 3.24
N GLU A 100 25.74 -6.86 1.93
CA GLU A 100 25.46 -5.81 0.96
C GLU A 100 23.99 -5.91 0.53
N VAL A 101 23.23 -4.84 0.76
CA VAL A 101 21.78 -4.84 0.51
C VAL A 101 21.50 -4.25 -0.87
N ILE A 102 20.96 -5.08 -1.76
CA ILE A 102 20.52 -4.68 -3.10
C ILE A 102 18.99 -4.67 -3.12
N ASN A 103 18.42 -3.46 -3.19
CA ASN A 103 16.97 -3.29 -3.25
C ASN A 103 16.44 -3.59 -4.65
N LEU A 104 15.56 -4.59 -4.76
CA LEU A 104 14.88 -4.96 -6.00
C LEU A 104 13.42 -4.47 -5.95
N PRO A 105 13.08 -3.34 -6.59
CA PRO A 105 11.72 -2.84 -6.60
C PRO A 105 10.79 -3.73 -7.44
N GLY A 106 9.49 -3.51 -7.30
CA GLY A 106 8.48 -4.09 -8.17
C GLY A 106 8.60 -3.65 -9.62
N TYR A 107 7.89 -4.36 -10.50
CA TYR A 107 7.88 -4.08 -11.94
C TYR A 107 6.77 -3.11 -12.33
N THR A 108 7.09 -2.19 -13.24
CA THR A 108 6.13 -1.36 -13.99
C THR A 108 5.27 -2.22 -14.93
N VAL A 109 4.16 -1.67 -15.43
CA VAL A 109 3.28 -2.39 -16.37
C VAL A 109 4.05 -2.77 -17.63
N GLU A 110 4.88 -1.87 -18.13
CA GLU A 110 5.73 -2.03 -19.31
C GLU A 110 6.78 -3.13 -19.10
N GLU A 111 7.46 -3.16 -17.94
CA GLU A 111 8.41 -4.23 -17.60
C GLU A 111 7.70 -5.57 -17.49
N LYS A 112 6.52 -5.63 -16.83
CA LYS A 112 5.72 -6.87 -16.75
C LYS A 112 5.30 -7.39 -18.12
N MET A 113 4.97 -6.49 -19.05
CA MET A 113 4.64 -6.85 -20.44
C MET A 113 5.83 -7.52 -21.14
N VAL A 114 7.04 -6.97 -20.97
CA VAL A 114 8.27 -7.54 -21.52
C VAL A 114 8.57 -8.89 -20.87
N ILE A 115 8.52 -8.98 -19.54
CA ILE A 115 8.76 -10.21 -18.78
C ILE A 115 7.79 -11.31 -19.19
N ALA A 116 6.50 -10.97 -19.34
CA ALA A 116 5.47 -11.91 -19.74
C ALA A 116 5.75 -12.49 -21.13
N ARG A 117 6.06 -11.64 -22.11
CA ARG A 117 6.34 -12.06 -23.49
C ARG A 117 7.62 -12.86 -23.61
N ASP A 118 8.71 -12.37 -23.00
CA ASP A 118 10.04 -12.89 -23.28
C ASP A 118 10.38 -14.12 -22.45
N PHE A 119 9.75 -14.28 -21.27
CA PHE A 119 10.03 -15.36 -20.33
C PHE A 119 8.78 -16.17 -19.95
N LEU A 120 7.75 -15.54 -19.35
CA LEU A 120 6.66 -16.29 -18.69
C LEU A 120 5.83 -17.10 -19.68
N ILE A 121 5.43 -16.50 -20.82
CA ILE A 121 4.66 -17.20 -21.84
C ILE A 121 5.46 -18.39 -22.38
N LYS A 122 6.72 -18.19 -22.77
CA LYS A 122 7.57 -19.26 -23.31
C LYS A 122 7.73 -20.42 -22.31
N LYS A 123 7.97 -20.09 -21.03
CA LYS A 123 8.05 -21.08 -19.95
C LYS A 123 6.74 -21.86 -19.82
N GLN A 124 5.61 -21.15 -19.71
CA GLN A 124 4.30 -21.78 -19.52
C GLN A 124 3.85 -22.60 -20.73
N LEU A 125 4.23 -22.21 -21.96
CA LEU A 125 4.00 -23.04 -23.14
C LEU A 125 4.76 -24.36 -23.05
N LYS A 126 6.04 -24.32 -22.71
CA LYS A 126 6.87 -25.52 -22.54
C LYS A 126 6.32 -26.45 -21.46
N ASP A 127 5.99 -25.90 -20.30
CA ASP A 127 5.48 -26.67 -19.15
C ASP A 127 4.13 -27.35 -19.44
N HIS A 128 3.32 -26.80 -20.35
CA HIS A 128 2.03 -27.34 -20.76
C HIS A 128 2.07 -28.09 -22.11
N GLY A 129 3.26 -28.31 -22.70
CA GLY A 129 3.41 -29.00 -23.98
C GLY A 129 2.78 -28.25 -25.17
N LEU A 130 2.63 -26.94 -25.07
CA LEU A 130 2.10 -26.08 -26.13
C LEU A 130 3.23 -25.48 -26.98
N THR A 131 2.88 -25.06 -28.18
CA THR A 131 3.78 -24.38 -29.12
C THR A 131 3.08 -23.16 -29.69
N ASP A 132 3.82 -22.30 -30.37
CA ASP A 132 3.27 -21.11 -31.05
C ASP A 132 2.25 -21.47 -32.15
N LYS A 133 2.16 -22.75 -32.55
CA LYS A 133 1.12 -23.25 -33.46
C LYS A 133 -0.23 -23.41 -32.77
N HIS A 134 -0.23 -23.61 -31.45
CA HIS A 134 -1.44 -23.86 -30.67
C HIS A 134 -2.06 -22.58 -30.10
N ILE A 135 -1.23 -21.61 -29.72
CA ILE A 135 -1.69 -20.42 -28.98
C ILE A 135 -0.83 -19.20 -29.30
N GLU A 136 -1.46 -18.03 -29.28
CA GLU A 136 -0.78 -16.74 -29.37
C GLU A 136 -1.47 -15.72 -28.46
N PHE A 137 -0.68 -15.07 -27.61
CA PHE A 137 -1.14 -13.97 -26.77
C PHE A 137 -0.97 -12.66 -27.50
N THR A 138 -2.07 -11.93 -27.69
CA THR A 138 -2.01 -10.58 -28.24
C THR A 138 -1.49 -9.60 -27.18
N ARG A 139 -0.79 -8.54 -27.59
CA ARG A 139 -0.31 -7.50 -26.66
C ARG A 139 -1.44 -6.91 -25.78
N PRO A 140 -2.65 -6.60 -26.31
CA PRO A 140 -3.77 -6.14 -25.49
C PRO A 140 -4.25 -7.17 -24.45
N SER A 141 -4.17 -8.47 -24.77
CA SER A 141 -4.57 -9.52 -23.82
C SER A 141 -3.65 -9.57 -22.61
N ILE A 142 -2.33 -9.45 -22.80
CA ILE A 142 -1.35 -9.44 -21.70
C ILE A 142 -1.59 -8.20 -20.82
N ALA A 143 -1.82 -7.04 -21.42
CA ALA A 143 -2.13 -5.81 -20.69
C ALA A 143 -3.42 -5.96 -19.87
N THR A 144 -4.44 -6.60 -20.43
CA THR A 144 -5.70 -6.89 -19.73
C THR A 144 -5.50 -7.87 -18.58
N MET A 145 -4.66 -8.90 -18.76
CA MET A 145 -4.28 -9.82 -17.68
C MET A 145 -3.60 -9.09 -16.52
N ILE A 146 -2.64 -8.21 -16.83
CA ILE A 146 -1.94 -7.40 -15.82
C ILE A 146 -2.94 -6.52 -15.05
N ASN A 147 -3.82 -5.81 -15.75
CA ASN A 147 -4.67 -4.79 -15.12
C ASN A 147 -5.95 -5.34 -14.45
N ARG A 148 -6.48 -6.47 -14.92
CA ARG A 148 -7.80 -6.99 -14.49
C ARG A 148 -7.74 -8.32 -13.74
N TYR A 149 -6.64 -9.06 -13.87
CA TYR A 149 -6.49 -10.40 -13.28
C TYR A 149 -5.34 -10.49 -12.30
N THR A 150 -4.53 -9.43 -12.14
CA THR A 150 -3.43 -9.39 -11.18
C THR A 150 -3.43 -8.09 -10.37
N SER A 151 -2.97 -8.15 -9.12
CA SER A 151 -2.75 -6.99 -8.27
C SER A 151 -1.57 -7.27 -7.34
N GLU A 152 -0.36 -7.03 -7.83
CA GLU A 152 0.91 -7.29 -7.11
C GLU A 152 2.03 -6.44 -7.70
N ALA A 153 3.14 -6.27 -6.98
CA ALA A 153 4.38 -5.69 -7.50
C ALA A 153 5.16 -6.64 -8.46
N GLY A 154 5.14 -7.94 -8.15
CA GLY A 154 5.82 -8.98 -8.92
C GLY A 154 5.05 -9.51 -10.14
N VAL A 155 5.38 -10.73 -10.57
CA VAL A 155 4.75 -11.42 -11.71
C VAL A 155 4.22 -12.82 -11.38
N ARG A 156 4.13 -13.19 -10.10
CA ARG A 156 3.67 -14.53 -9.65
C ARG A 156 2.22 -14.79 -10.05
N SER A 157 1.31 -13.84 -9.78
CA SER A 157 -0.10 -13.90 -10.17
C SER A 157 -0.28 -13.81 -11.68
N LEU A 158 0.59 -13.06 -12.36
CA LEU A 158 0.61 -12.99 -13.83
C LEU A 158 0.99 -14.34 -14.44
N GLU A 159 2.03 -14.99 -13.94
CA GLU A 159 2.44 -16.32 -14.36
C GLU A 159 1.32 -17.34 -14.11
N ARG A 160 0.66 -17.31 -12.95
CA ARG A 160 -0.51 -18.17 -12.65
C ARG A 160 -1.66 -17.95 -13.63
N SER A 161 -1.93 -16.70 -14.01
CA SER A 161 -2.97 -16.36 -14.97
C SER A 161 -2.64 -16.88 -16.37
N ILE A 162 -1.39 -16.73 -16.81
CA ILE A 162 -0.88 -17.30 -18.07
C ILE A 162 -0.98 -18.82 -18.05
N ALA A 163 -0.55 -19.47 -16.97
CA ALA A 163 -0.68 -20.92 -16.79
C ALA A 163 -2.15 -21.38 -16.86
N GLY A 164 -3.08 -20.62 -16.28
CA GLY A 164 -4.52 -20.88 -16.35
C GLY A 164 -5.04 -20.89 -17.79
N VAL A 165 -4.64 -19.91 -18.60
CA VAL A 165 -4.96 -19.86 -20.03
C VAL A 165 -4.35 -21.06 -20.76
N CYS A 166 -3.05 -21.31 -20.59
CA CYS A 166 -2.35 -22.43 -21.23
C CYS A 166 -3.02 -23.77 -20.92
N ARG A 167 -3.40 -24.02 -19.66
CA ARG A 167 -4.09 -25.26 -19.25
C ARG A 167 -5.43 -25.45 -19.96
N LYS A 168 -6.22 -24.38 -20.10
CA LYS A 168 -7.51 -24.46 -20.83
C LYS A 168 -7.29 -24.70 -22.32
N VAL A 169 -6.30 -24.05 -22.92
CA VAL A 169 -5.98 -24.30 -24.34
C VAL A 169 -5.45 -25.71 -24.56
N ALA A 170 -4.57 -26.21 -23.69
CA ALA A 170 -4.09 -27.59 -23.76
C ALA A 170 -5.24 -28.60 -23.70
N ARG A 171 -6.24 -28.38 -22.84
CA ARG A 171 -7.45 -29.21 -22.80
C ARG A 171 -8.22 -29.19 -24.13
N GLU A 172 -8.33 -28.04 -24.79
CA GLU A 172 -9.02 -27.94 -26.08
C GLU A 172 -8.22 -28.58 -27.23
N VAL A 173 -6.89 -28.50 -27.21
CA VAL A 173 -6.01 -29.20 -28.16
C VAL A 173 -6.17 -30.72 -28.03
N VAL A 174 -6.18 -31.24 -26.80
CA VAL A 174 -6.40 -32.69 -26.54
C VAL A 174 -7.78 -33.16 -27.02
N LYS A 175 -8.81 -32.30 -26.97
CA LYS A 175 -10.14 -32.59 -27.53
C LYS A 175 -10.20 -32.55 -29.07
N GLY A 176 -9.08 -32.31 -29.75
CA GLY A 176 -9.00 -32.30 -31.21
C GLY A 176 -9.14 -30.93 -31.87
N LYS A 177 -9.19 -29.82 -31.11
CA LYS A 177 -9.14 -28.47 -31.70
C LYS A 177 -7.69 -28.08 -31.98
N THR A 178 -7.25 -28.25 -33.22
CA THR A 178 -5.85 -28.03 -33.64
C THR A 178 -5.58 -26.64 -34.21
N ARG A 179 -6.61 -25.80 -34.40
CA ARG A 179 -6.42 -24.43 -34.91
C ARG A 179 -5.75 -23.55 -33.86
N LYS A 180 -4.72 -22.80 -34.28
CA LYS A 180 -4.06 -21.77 -33.48
C LYS A 180 -5.08 -20.87 -32.80
N MET A 181 -5.03 -20.80 -31.47
CA MET A 181 -5.93 -20.00 -30.67
C MET A 181 -5.29 -18.64 -30.35
N THR A 182 -5.81 -17.59 -30.97
CA THR A 182 -5.42 -16.22 -30.62
C THR A 182 -6.19 -15.77 -29.39
N ILE A 183 -5.46 -15.38 -28.34
CA ILE A 183 -5.99 -14.88 -27.07
C ILE A 183 -6.10 -13.37 -27.20
N ALA A 184 -7.34 -12.91 -27.40
CA ALA A 184 -7.73 -11.51 -27.38
C ALA A 184 -8.41 -11.17 -26.03
N PRO A 185 -8.48 -9.89 -25.63
CA PRO A 185 -9.04 -9.49 -24.33
C PRO A 185 -10.43 -10.05 -24.03
N ASN A 186 -11.31 -10.10 -25.03
CA ASN A 186 -12.68 -10.62 -24.91
C ASN A 186 -12.76 -12.11 -24.57
N ARG A 187 -11.73 -12.90 -24.87
CA ARG A 187 -11.67 -14.33 -24.54
C ARG A 187 -11.13 -14.61 -23.14
N LEU A 188 -10.56 -13.61 -22.47
CA LEU A 188 -10.00 -13.79 -21.14
C LEU A 188 -11.09 -14.13 -20.13
N ASP A 189 -12.29 -13.58 -20.26
CA ASP A 189 -13.41 -13.86 -19.37
C ASP A 189 -13.83 -15.34 -19.42
N ASP A 190 -13.91 -15.92 -20.62
CA ASP A 190 -14.19 -17.36 -20.80
C ASP A 190 -13.06 -18.25 -20.24
N LEU A 191 -11.82 -17.76 -20.32
CA LEU A 191 -10.62 -18.53 -19.99
C LEU A 191 -10.17 -18.36 -18.53
N LEU A 192 -10.43 -17.25 -17.88
CA LEU A 192 -10.00 -16.97 -16.51
C LEU A 192 -11.17 -16.73 -15.56
N GLY A 193 -12.39 -16.64 -16.10
CA GLY A 193 -13.56 -16.18 -15.37
C GLY A 193 -13.66 -14.65 -15.39
N PRO A 194 -14.65 -14.10 -14.67
CA PRO A 194 -14.83 -12.65 -14.60
C PRO A 194 -13.57 -11.96 -14.05
N PRO A 195 -13.28 -10.72 -14.48
CA PRO A 195 -12.22 -9.88 -13.93
C PRO A 195 -12.23 -9.87 -12.39
N ARG A 196 -11.07 -10.15 -11.78
CA ARG A 196 -10.93 -10.20 -10.32
C ARG A 196 -10.67 -8.84 -9.71
N TYR A 197 -10.02 -7.97 -10.47
CA TYR A 197 -9.63 -6.64 -10.04
C TYR A 197 -10.26 -5.61 -10.98
N LYS A 198 -10.88 -4.60 -10.37
CA LYS A 198 -11.19 -3.37 -11.06
C LYS A 198 -9.95 -2.49 -10.98
N PRO A 199 -9.53 -1.84 -12.08
CA PRO A 199 -8.50 -0.81 -12.00
C PRO A 199 -8.92 0.20 -10.92
N ASP A 200 -8.01 0.55 -10.01
CA ASP A 200 -8.20 1.74 -9.19
C ASP A 200 -8.20 2.93 -10.14
N GLU A 201 -9.33 3.60 -10.29
CA GLU A 201 -9.44 4.78 -11.16
C GLU A 201 -9.31 6.09 -10.37
N GLY A 202 -9.10 6.01 -9.04
CA GLY A 202 -9.23 7.15 -8.15
C GLY A 202 -10.62 7.78 -8.26
N HIS A 203 -10.79 8.94 -7.62
CA HIS A 203 -11.88 9.84 -7.99
C HIS A 203 -11.36 10.79 -9.08
N LYS A 204 -12.18 11.05 -10.10
CA LYS A 204 -11.79 11.80 -11.31
C LYS A 204 -12.34 13.23 -11.35
N GLU A 205 -13.22 13.57 -10.41
CA GLU A 205 -13.88 14.86 -10.32
C GLU A 205 -13.51 15.53 -9.01
N PRO A 206 -13.34 16.87 -8.95
CA PRO A 206 -13.07 17.54 -7.69
C PRO A 206 -14.21 17.34 -6.68
N LEU A 207 -13.89 16.89 -5.48
CA LEU A 207 -14.87 16.60 -4.43
C LEU A 207 -14.50 17.30 -3.13
N ILE A 208 -15.52 17.65 -2.34
CA ILE A 208 -15.35 18.22 -1.00
C ILE A 208 -15.08 17.06 -0.02
N GLY A 209 -14.07 17.23 0.82
CA GLY A 209 -13.70 16.27 1.85
C GLY A 209 -13.02 15.00 1.34
N VAL A 210 -12.64 14.94 0.06
CA VAL A 210 -12.04 13.74 -0.54
C VAL A 210 -10.64 14.04 -1.07
N ALA A 211 -9.62 13.38 -0.51
CA ALA A 211 -8.23 13.54 -0.93
C ALA A 211 -7.62 12.22 -1.44
N ASN A 212 -6.78 12.33 -2.47
CA ASN A 212 -5.99 11.21 -2.98
C ASN A 212 -4.63 11.14 -2.25
N GLY A 213 -4.49 10.22 -1.30
CA GLY A 213 -3.24 9.95 -0.59
C GLY A 213 -2.44 8.79 -1.19
N LEU A 214 -1.11 8.82 -1.07
CA LEU A 214 -0.25 7.68 -1.45
C LEU A 214 0.25 6.95 -0.22
N ALA A 215 0.08 5.63 -0.23
CA ALA A 215 0.59 4.75 0.82
C ALA A 215 1.52 3.68 0.25
N TRP A 216 2.37 3.18 1.12
CA TRP A 216 3.22 2.03 0.85
C TRP A 216 2.65 0.82 1.58
N THR A 217 2.58 -0.32 0.89
CA THR A 217 2.19 -1.61 1.46
C THR A 217 3.22 -2.66 1.06
N GLU A 218 3.19 -3.83 1.70
CA GLU A 218 4.08 -4.95 1.37
C GLU A 218 3.95 -5.41 -0.10
N VAL A 219 2.78 -5.19 -0.73
CA VAL A 219 2.54 -5.51 -2.14
C VAL A 219 2.89 -4.38 -3.10
N GLY A 220 3.45 -3.28 -2.59
CA GLY A 220 3.85 -2.08 -3.33
C GLY A 220 3.04 -0.83 -2.96
N GLY A 221 3.21 0.23 -3.73
CA GLY A 221 2.47 1.48 -3.55
C GLY A 221 1.00 1.34 -3.93
N VAL A 222 0.13 2.02 -3.17
CA VAL A 222 -1.31 2.10 -3.39
C VAL A 222 -1.82 3.53 -3.25
N LEU A 223 -2.86 3.86 -4.02
CA LEU A 223 -3.62 5.09 -3.82
C LEU A 223 -4.71 4.83 -2.77
N LEU A 224 -4.78 5.72 -1.79
CA LEU A 224 -5.80 5.76 -0.76
C LEU A 224 -6.70 6.97 -1.01
N THR A 225 -7.99 6.72 -1.20
CA THR A 225 -8.99 7.77 -1.16
C THR A 225 -9.31 8.03 0.32
N ILE A 226 -9.05 9.24 0.81
CA ILE A 226 -9.37 9.65 2.17
C ILE A 226 -10.64 10.49 2.11
N GLU A 227 -11.69 10.03 2.78
CA GLU A 227 -13.00 10.67 2.78
C GLU A 227 -13.25 11.26 4.17
N VAL A 228 -13.65 12.52 4.22
CA VAL A 228 -14.00 13.23 5.44
C VAL A 228 -15.37 13.86 5.28
N ILE A 229 -16.28 13.52 6.18
CA ILE A 229 -17.59 14.14 6.27
C ILE A 229 -17.74 14.88 7.60
N THR A 230 -18.56 15.92 7.58
CA THR A 230 -18.98 16.68 8.75
C THR A 230 -20.46 16.43 9.01
N MET A 231 -20.84 16.21 10.25
CA MET A 231 -22.24 16.01 10.67
C MET A 231 -22.54 16.87 11.89
N PRO A 232 -23.77 17.36 12.09
CA PRO A 232 -24.15 18.00 13.35
C PRO A 232 -23.86 17.08 14.55
N GLY A 233 -23.17 17.59 15.57
CA GLY A 233 -22.61 16.79 16.64
C GLY A 233 -22.04 17.60 17.80
N LYS A 234 -21.17 16.97 18.60
CA LYS A 234 -20.58 17.52 19.83
C LYS A 234 -19.05 17.64 19.76
N GLY A 235 -18.45 17.48 18.58
CA GLY A 235 -17.00 17.57 18.37
C GLY A 235 -16.26 16.24 18.36
N ASN A 236 -16.96 15.13 18.14
CA ASN A 236 -16.34 13.81 18.09
C ASN A 236 -15.56 13.62 16.79
N LEU A 237 -14.44 12.89 16.88
CA LEU A 237 -13.67 12.43 15.72
C LEU A 237 -13.82 10.92 15.59
N ASN A 238 -14.54 10.48 14.57
CA ASN A 238 -14.71 9.08 14.22
C ASN A 238 -13.70 8.67 13.14
N LEU A 239 -12.98 7.57 13.36
CA LEU A 239 -11.98 7.04 12.44
C LEU A 239 -12.37 5.62 12.03
N THR A 240 -12.54 5.36 10.73
CA THR A 240 -12.86 4.02 10.21
C THR A 240 -11.99 3.64 9.01
N GLY A 241 -11.80 2.33 8.78
CA GLY A 241 -10.99 1.82 7.66
C GLY A 241 -9.73 1.02 8.06
N GLN A 242 -9.72 0.46 9.27
CA GLN A 242 -8.59 -0.27 9.87
C GLN A 242 -7.30 0.56 9.91
N MET A 243 -7.38 1.72 10.56
CA MET A 243 -6.24 2.60 10.78
C MET A 243 -5.42 2.10 11.98
N GLY A 244 -4.11 1.94 11.81
CA GLY A 244 -3.20 1.68 12.92
C GLY A 244 -3.03 2.91 13.83
N ASP A 245 -2.34 2.73 14.96
CA ASP A 245 -2.23 3.76 15.99
C ASP A 245 -1.52 5.02 15.49
N VAL A 246 -0.46 4.85 14.68
CA VAL A 246 0.33 5.97 14.13
C VAL A 246 -0.52 6.80 13.15
N MET A 247 -1.37 6.13 12.37
CA MET A 247 -2.26 6.84 11.46
C MET A 247 -3.38 7.57 12.20
N GLN A 248 -3.89 7.02 13.31
CA GLN A 248 -4.85 7.71 14.18
C GLN A 248 -4.24 8.95 14.85
N GLU A 249 -2.99 8.88 15.30
CA GLU A 249 -2.26 10.05 15.81
C GLU A 249 -2.10 11.13 14.75
N SER A 250 -1.76 10.73 13.52
CA SER A 250 -1.63 11.63 12.38
C SER A 250 -2.96 12.33 12.05
N ALA A 251 -4.08 11.61 12.13
CA ALA A 251 -5.42 12.19 11.96
C ALA A 251 -5.74 13.26 13.03
N ARG A 252 -5.35 13.00 14.29
CA ARG A 252 -5.53 13.97 15.39
C ARG A 252 -4.63 15.20 15.19
N ALA A 253 -3.38 15.02 14.77
CA ALA A 253 -2.46 16.11 14.48
C ALA A 253 -2.98 17.00 13.34
N ALA A 254 -3.51 16.38 12.28
CA ALA A 254 -4.15 17.07 11.16
C ALA A 254 -5.37 17.90 11.62
N LEU A 255 -6.23 17.33 12.46
CA LEU A 255 -7.37 18.05 13.05
C LEU A 255 -6.92 19.23 13.93
N SER A 256 -5.88 19.02 14.76
CA SER A 256 -5.31 20.08 15.59
C SER A 256 -4.77 21.24 14.75
N TYR A 257 -4.11 20.95 13.62
CA TYR A 257 -3.64 21.96 12.67
C TYR A 257 -4.79 22.76 12.04
N ALA A 258 -5.81 22.06 11.54
CA ALA A 258 -6.98 22.70 10.92
C ALA A 258 -7.68 23.64 11.93
N ARG A 259 -7.77 23.20 13.20
CA ARG A 259 -8.37 23.98 14.27
C ARG A 259 -7.55 25.20 14.67
N SER A 260 -6.22 25.07 14.83
CA SER A 260 -5.38 26.19 15.23
C SER A 260 -5.31 27.30 14.16
N ASN A 261 -5.59 26.97 12.90
CA ASN A 261 -5.58 27.88 11.76
C ASN A 261 -6.97 28.20 11.20
N ALA A 262 -8.05 27.88 11.93
CA ALA A 262 -9.42 27.91 11.41
C ALA A 262 -9.79 29.25 10.75
N GLN A 263 -9.46 30.37 11.40
CA GLN A 263 -9.77 31.71 10.90
C GLN A 263 -9.08 32.02 9.57
N ALA A 264 -7.79 31.67 9.44
CA ALA A 264 -7.02 31.91 8.21
C ALA A 264 -7.50 31.02 7.05
N LEU A 265 -8.06 29.86 7.37
CA LEU A 265 -8.52 28.85 6.40
C LEU A 265 -9.99 29.01 6.00
N GLY A 266 -10.73 29.98 6.58
CA GLY A 266 -12.15 30.14 6.33
C GLY A 266 -13.02 29.04 6.93
N ILE A 267 -12.53 28.40 8.00
CA ILE A 267 -13.25 27.35 8.75
C ILE A 267 -14.04 28.01 9.89
N PRO A 268 -15.30 27.61 10.15
CA PRO A 268 -16.06 28.10 11.31
C PRO A 268 -15.32 27.84 12.62
N VAL A 269 -15.01 28.88 13.40
CA VAL A 269 -14.16 28.76 14.62
C VAL A 269 -14.81 27.89 15.70
N ASP A 270 -16.14 27.85 15.71
CA ASP A 270 -16.99 27.09 16.63
C ASP A 270 -17.36 25.68 16.12
N PHE A 271 -16.75 25.22 15.02
CA PHE A 271 -17.09 23.92 14.42
C PHE A 271 -16.97 22.77 15.41
N ARG A 272 -16.02 22.84 16.35
CA ARG A 272 -15.78 21.79 17.35
C ARG A 272 -17.01 21.54 18.23
N ASP A 273 -17.76 22.56 18.58
CA ASP A 273 -18.87 22.40 19.52
C ASP A 273 -20.17 21.99 18.82
N LYS A 274 -20.18 22.04 17.48
CA LYS A 274 -21.37 21.87 16.64
C LYS A 274 -21.29 20.73 15.64
N LEU A 275 -20.09 20.28 15.28
CA LEU A 275 -19.86 19.28 14.24
C LEU A 275 -19.01 18.12 14.73
N ASP A 276 -19.47 16.91 14.43
CA ASP A 276 -18.66 15.70 14.47
C ASP A 276 -17.98 15.51 13.11
N LEU A 277 -16.75 14.99 13.12
CA LEU A 277 -16.00 14.62 11.93
C LEU A 277 -15.90 13.11 11.83
N HIS A 278 -16.03 12.58 10.62
CA HIS A 278 -15.77 11.18 10.34
C HIS A 278 -14.78 11.05 9.19
N ILE A 279 -13.60 10.50 9.48
CA ILE A 279 -12.58 10.15 8.50
C ILE A 279 -12.71 8.67 8.16
N HIS A 280 -12.96 8.37 6.88
CA HIS A 280 -13.01 7.03 6.34
C HIS A 280 -11.90 6.82 5.32
N ILE A 281 -11.18 5.70 5.44
CA ILE A 281 -10.22 5.26 4.42
C ILE A 281 -10.67 3.88 3.92
N PRO A 282 -11.30 3.78 2.73
CA PRO A 282 -11.81 2.55 2.15
C PRO A 282 -10.76 1.45 2.01
N LYS A 283 -11.20 0.23 1.64
CA LYS A 283 -10.38 -1.00 1.63
C LYS A 283 -9.92 -1.40 3.04
N GLY A 284 -10.86 -1.50 3.97
CA GLY A 284 -10.61 -1.85 5.37
C GLY A 284 -10.22 -3.31 5.62
N ALA A 285 -9.69 -4.04 4.64
CA ALA A 285 -9.14 -5.39 4.81
C ALA A 285 -7.60 -5.40 4.80
N ILE A 286 -6.99 -4.27 4.44
CA ILE A 286 -5.53 -4.08 4.41
C ILE A 286 -5.21 -3.11 5.54
N PRO A 287 -4.44 -3.53 6.56
CA PRO A 287 -3.99 -2.63 7.62
C PRO A 287 -3.25 -1.44 7.03
N LYS A 288 -3.62 -0.23 7.45
CA LYS A 288 -2.99 1.02 6.99
C LYS A 288 -2.37 1.69 8.20
N ASP A 289 -1.05 1.64 8.27
CA ASP A 289 -0.31 2.26 9.37
C ASP A 289 0.91 3.01 8.85
N GLY A 290 1.17 4.17 9.45
CA GLY A 290 2.25 5.07 9.08
C GLY A 290 1.81 6.54 8.91
N PRO A 291 2.71 7.50 9.18
CA PRO A 291 2.35 8.92 9.28
C PRO A 291 2.24 9.63 7.92
N SER A 292 2.64 8.96 6.83
CA SER A 292 2.81 9.57 5.50
C SER A 292 1.52 10.01 4.78
N ALA A 293 0.35 9.82 5.40
CA ALA A 293 -0.95 10.32 4.94
C ALA A 293 -1.39 11.60 5.68
N GLY A 294 -0.55 12.16 6.56
CA GLY A 294 -0.86 13.31 7.40
C GLY A 294 -1.33 14.54 6.62
N ILE A 295 -0.61 14.93 5.57
CA ILE A 295 -0.99 16.08 4.75
C ILE A 295 -2.29 15.84 3.97
N SER A 296 -2.53 14.59 3.53
CA SER A 296 -3.74 14.21 2.79
C SER A 296 -4.97 14.26 3.69
N MET A 297 -4.85 13.78 4.94
CA MET A 297 -5.89 13.89 5.95
C MET A 297 -6.16 15.34 6.34
N ALA A 298 -5.11 16.14 6.55
CA ALA A 298 -5.27 17.57 6.85
C ALA A 298 -5.99 18.30 5.72
N LEU A 299 -5.63 18.05 4.47
CA LEU A 299 -6.30 18.65 3.33
C LEU A 299 -7.78 18.25 3.25
N ALA A 300 -8.10 16.96 3.44
CA ALA A 300 -9.48 16.46 3.42
C ALA A 300 -10.33 17.07 4.55
N ILE A 301 -9.78 17.18 5.76
CA ILE A 301 -10.44 17.85 6.90
C ILE A 301 -10.70 19.33 6.58
N ILE A 302 -9.68 20.05 6.10
CA ILE A 302 -9.81 21.47 5.75
C ILE A 302 -10.85 21.65 4.65
N SER A 303 -10.84 20.79 3.64
CA SER A 303 -11.82 20.80 2.55
C SER A 303 -13.24 20.61 3.05
N ALA A 304 -13.49 19.60 3.89
CA ALA A 304 -14.81 19.33 4.46
C ALA A 304 -15.31 20.48 5.35
N LEU A 305 -14.43 21.09 6.14
CA LEU A 305 -14.78 22.19 7.05
C LEU A 305 -14.96 23.54 6.34
N SER A 306 -14.19 23.79 5.27
CA SER A 306 -14.26 25.04 4.49
C SER A 306 -15.20 24.96 3.29
N GLN A 307 -15.78 23.79 3.01
CA GLN A 307 -16.64 23.52 1.84
C GLN A 307 -15.95 23.86 0.51
N ARG A 308 -14.66 23.52 0.41
CA ARG A 308 -13.83 23.77 -0.78
C ARG A 308 -13.42 22.46 -1.43
N PRO A 309 -13.65 22.24 -2.74
CA PRO A 309 -13.31 20.97 -3.37
C PRO A 309 -11.79 20.79 -3.52
N ILE A 310 -11.33 19.54 -3.44
CA ILE A 310 -9.94 19.17 -3.69
C ILE A 310 -9.79 18.72 -5.15
N ARG A 311 -8.67 19.08 -5.78
CA ARG A 311 -8.31 18.62 -7.11
C ARG A 311 -8.17 17.09 -7.18
N ALA A 312 -8.87 16.48 -8.13
CA ALA A 312 -8.80 15.03 -8.37
C ALA A 312 -7.50 14.57 -9.05
N ASP A 313 -6.81 15.46 -9.78
CA ASP A 313 -5.59 15.16 -10.54
C ASP A 313 -4.29 15.22 -9.72
N VAL A 314 -4.43 15.37 -8.39
CA VAL A 314 -3.31 15.51 -7.44
C VAL A 314 -3.28 14.30 -6.50
N ALA A 315 -2.10 13.70 -6.30
CA ALA A 315 -1.86 12.77 -5.21
C ALA A 315 -0.87 13.35 -4.20
N LEU A 316 -1.12 13.08 -2.92
CA LEU A 316 -0.39 13.67 -1.80
C LEU A 316 0.30 12.60 -0.96
N THR A 317 1.53 12.87 -0.52
CA THR A 317 2.21 12.10 0.54
C THR A 317 3.07 13.01 1.38
N GLY A 318 3.11 12.78 2.68
CA GLY A 318 3.85 13.61 3.62
C GLY A 318 3.31 13.45 5.04
N GLU A 319 4.21 13.49 6.00
CA GLU A 319 3.84 13.60 7.41
C GLU A 319 3.61 15.08 7.77
N ILE A 320 2.66 15.34 8.67
CA ILE A 320 2.31 16.69 9.13
C ILE A 320 2.65 16.85 10.61
N THR A 321 3.25 17.98 10.95
CA THR A 321 3.44 18.41 12.35
C THR A 321 2.30 19.31 12.82
N LEU A 322 2.13 19.47 14.14
CA LEU A 322 1.15 20.41 14.71
C LEU A 322 1.33 21.87 14.26
N ARG A 323 2.53 22.23 13.80
CA ARG A 323 2.86 23.57 13.27
C ARG A 323 2.69 23.68 11.75
N GLY A 324 2.20 22.64 11.08
CA GLY A 324 2.00 22.62 9.64
C GLY A 324 3.25 22.41 8.80
N ARG A 325 4.40 22.04 9.39
CA ARG A 325 5.56 21.59 8.61
C ARG A 325 5.28 20.21 8.01
N VAL A 326 5.73 20.02 6.78
CA VAL A 326 5.69 18.75 6.05
C VAL A 326 7.04 18.05 6.22
N LEU A 327 7.02 16.79 6.65
CA LEU A 327 8.21 15.98 6.92
C LEU A 327 8.43 14.90 5.84
N PRO A 328 9.70 14.48 5.60
CA PRO A 328 10.03 13.48 4.60
C PRO A 328 9.41 12.12 4.89
N ILE A 329 9.21 11.34 3.83
CA ILE A 329 8.60 10.01 3.87
C ILE A 329 9.49 8.96 3.21
N GLY A 330 9.25 7.69 3.54
CA GLY A 330 9.86 6.55 2.85
C GLY A 330 9.00 6.01 1.68
N GLY A 331 9.62 5.19 0.82
CA GLY A 331 8.95 4.46 -0.25
C GLY A 331 8.39 5.35 -1.36
N LEU A 332 9.08 6.47 -1.67
CA LEU A 332 8.62 7.43 -2.66
C LEU A 332 8.46 6.80 -4.05
N LYS A 333 9.41 5.96 -4.46
CA LYS A 333 9.38 5.29 -5.75
C LYS A 333 8.10 4.48 -5.94
N GLU A 334 7.78 3.60 -5.01
CA GLU A 334 6.59 2.73 -5.09
C GLU A 334 5.30 3.55 -5.08
N LYS A 335 5.24 4.61 -4.26
CA LYS A 335 4.10 5.54 -4.19
C LYS A 335 3.88 6.25 -5.53
N VAL A 336 4.95 6.74 -6.15
CA VAL A 336 4.86 7.42 -7.45
C VAL A 336 4.48 6.47 -8.58
N LEU A 337 5.02 5.25 -8.59
CA LEU A 337 4.61 4.22 -9.55
C LEU A 337 3.11 3.88 -9.42
N ALA A 338 2.58 3.87 -8.20
CA ALA A 338 1.16 3.66 -7.95
C ALA A 338 0.28 4.79 -8.49
N ALA A 339 0.69 6.04 -8.27
CA ALA A 339 0.01 7.21 -8.80
C ALA A 339 -0.01 7.22 -10.34
N HIS A 340 1.14 6.92 -10.95
CA HIS A 340 1.28 6.84 -12.41
C HIS A 340 0.34 5.81 -13.03
N ARG A 341 0.25 4.62 -12.42
CA ARG A 341 -0.61 3.52 -12.88
C ARG A 341 -2.10 3.89 -12.90
N ILE A 342 -2.52 4.81 -12.03
CA ILE A 342 -3.91 5.27 -11.90
C ILE A 342 -4.18 6.51 -12.77
N GLY A 343 -3.13 7.06 -13.40
CA GLY A 343 -3.24 8.21 -14.30
C GLY A 343 -3.24 9.56 -13.60
N ILE A 344 -2.78 9.64 -12.35
CA ILE A 344 -2.58 10.92 -11.66
C ILE A 344 -1.39 11.65 -12.27
N ALA A 345 -1.56 12.93 -12.59
CA ALA A 345 -0.57 13.74 -13.28
C ALA A 345 0.34 14.52 -12.32
N THR A 346 -0.18 14.93 -11.15
CA THR A 346 0.52 15.81 -10.21
C THR A 346 0.76 15.11 -8.87
N ILE A 347 2.01 15.12 -8.39
CA ILE A 347 2.40 14.57 -7.10
C ILE A 347 2.88 15.70 -6.18
N VAL A 348 2.21 15.87 -5.04
CA VAL A 348 2.63 16.76 -3.96
C VAL A 348 3.41 15.93 -2.92
N LEU A 349 4.65 16.31 -2.67
CA LEU A 349 5.58 15.58 -1.81
C LEU A 349 6.48 16.54 -1.01
N PRO A 350 7.07 16.09 0.10
CA PRO A 350 7.96 16.91 0.91
C PRO A 350 9.18 17.36 0.11
N GLU A 351 9.65 18.60 0.32
CA GLU A 351 10.87 19.12 -0.31
C GLU A 351 12.09 18.25 -0.01
N ASP A 352 12.21 17.78 1.22
CA ASP A 352 13.32 16.94 1.68
C ASP A 352 13.42 15.59 0.93
N ASN A 353 12.35 15.16 0.24
CA ASN A 353 12.34 13.96 -0.61
C ASN A 353 12.77 14.23 -2.07
N GLN A 354 13.15 15.47 -2.42
CA GLN A 354 13.61 15.78 -3.78
C GLN A 354 14.79 14.90 -4.27
N PRO A 355 15.80 14.54 -3.44
CA PRO A 355 16.86 13.63 -3.86
C PRO A 355 16.35 12.25 -4.29
N ASP A 356 15.32 11.73 -3.63
CA ASP A 356 14.77 10.38 -3.86
C ASP A 356 14.03 10.26 -5.21
N VAL A 357 13.68 11.39 -5.83
CA VAL A 357 13.03 11.43 -7.16
C VAL A 357 13.98 10.90 -8.26
N VAL A 358 15.28 10.82 -7.99
CA VAL A 358 16.26 10.26 -8.92
C VAL A 358 16.05 8.75 -9.12
N ASP A 359 15.54 8.04 -8.11
CA ASP A 359 15.32 6.58 -8.13
C ASP A 359 14.11 6.16 -8.98
N ILE A 360 13.31 7.13 -9.41
CA ILE A 360 12.14 6.95 -10.26
C ILE A 360 12.60 6.86 -11.73
N PRO A 361 12.13 5.85 -12.49
CA PRO A 361 12.44 5.71 -13.91
C PRO A 361 12.22 7.01 -14.70
N ALA A 362 13.19 7.36 -15.57
CA ALA A 362 13.22 8.66 -16.25
C ALA A 362 12.02 8.89 -17.20
N ASP A 363 11.47 7.83 -17.76
CA ASP A 363 10.27 7.82 -18.59
C ASP A 363 9.00 8.18 -17.78
N ILE A 364 8.90 7.71 -16.55
CA ILE A 364 7.79 8.03 -15.63
C ILE A 364 7.97 9.43 -15.07
N ARG A 365 9.18 9.79 -14.63
CA ARG A 365 9.50 11.12 -14.10
C ARG A 365 9.16 12.24 -15.08
N LYS A 366 9.35 12.01 -16.40
CA LYS A 366 8.99 12.99 -17.45
C LYS A 366 7.49 13.17 -17.67
N ARG A 367 6.66 12.21 -17.26
CA ARG A 367 5.20 12.24 -17.44
C ARG A 367 4.45 12.82 -16.24
N LEU A 368 5.13 13.00 -15.11
CA LEU A 368 4.56 13.48 -13.87
C LEU A 368 5.06 14.89 -13.52
N THR A 369 4.20 15.67 -12.89
CA THR A 369 4.56 16.96 -12.32
C THR A 369 4.79 16.80 -10.82
N PHE A 370 5.98 17.12 -10.35
CA PHE A 370 6.33 17.09 -8.93
C PHE A 370 6.19 18.48 -8.32
N ARG A 371 5.52 18.56 -7.17
CA ARG A 371 5.35 19.77 -6.36
C ARG A 371 5.96 19.52 -4.98
N TYR A 372 7.10 20.16 -4.76
CA TYR A 372 7.86 20.06 -3.53
C TYR A 372 7.32 21.07 -2.52
N VAL A 373 6.94 20.59 -1.34
CA VAL A 373 6.32 21.43 -0.31
C VAL A 373 7.04 21.32 1.03
N LYS A 374 7.10 22.42 1.78
CA LYS A 374 7.64 22.49 3.14
C LYS A 374 6.56 22.67 4.20
N SER A 375 5.41 23.23 3.80
CA SER A 375 4.33 23.58 4.71
C SER A 375 2.96 23.16 4.18
N MET A 376 2.00 23.04 5.09
CA MET A 376 0.62 22.73 4.76
C MET A 376 -0.05 23.87 3.96
N ASP A 377 0.42 25.11 4.10
CA ASP A 377 -0.09 26.24 3.32
C ASP A 377 0.22 26.08 1.82
N GLU A 378 1.42 25.59 1.49
CA GLU A 378 1.80 25.25 0.11
C GLU A 378 0.97 24.08 -0.41
N VAL A 379 0.70 23.06 0.42
CA VAL A 379 -0.19 21.94 0.07
C VAL A 379 -1.59 22.43 -0.28
N ILE A 380 -2.15 23.32 0.54
CA ILE A 380 -3.49 23.90 0.34
C ILE A 380 -3.51 24.71 -0.96
N SER A 381 -2.48 25.52 -1.22
CA SER A 381 -2.39 26.32 -2.44
C SER A 381 -2.33 25.48 -3.72
N GLU A 382 -1.68 24.31 -3.69
CA GLU A 382 -1.55 23.44 -4.86
C GLU A 382 -2.82 22.61 -5.15
N ALA A 383 -3.54 22.20 -4.10
CA ALA A 383 -4.55 21.15 -4.19
C ALA A 383 -5.99 21.58 -3.85
N LEU A 384 -6.20 22.65 -3.06
CA LEU A 384 -7.54 23.08 -2.63
C LEU A 384 -8.09 24.17 -3.54
N LEU A 385 -9.19 23.88 -4.24
CA LEU A 385 -9.84 24.85 -5.11
C LEU A 385 -10.54 25.96 -4.30
N PRO A 386 -10.86 27.12 -4.91
CA PRO A 386 -11.77 28.10 -4.31
C PRO A 386 -13.13 27.47 -4.02
N GLY A 387 -13.83 27.97 -3.00
CA GLY A 387 -15.20 27.53 -2.71
C GLY A 387 -16.13 27.86 -3.87
N SER A 388 -17.03 26.95 -4.23
CA SER A 388 -18.16 27.27 -5.10
C SER A 388 -19.24 27.96 -4.25
N ASP A 389 -19.82 29.07 -4.72
CA ASP A 389 -20.94 29.76 -4.07
C ASP A 389 -22.21 28.90 -3.88
N THR A 390 -22.22 27.67 -4.38
CA THR A 390 -23.25 26.67 -4.07
C THR A 390 -23.03 26.07 -2.69
N VAL A 391 -23.46 26.82 -1.68
CA VAL A 391 -23.73 26.30 -0.34
C VAL A 391 -24.89 25.29 -0.44
N LEU A 392 -24.57 24.00 -0.46
CA LEU A 392 -25.55 22.94 -0.20
C LEU A 392 -25.72 22.81 1.32
N LEU A 393 -26.42 23.78 1.93
CA LEU A 393 -27.08 23.53 3.21
C LEU A 393 -28.35 22.71 2.90
N PRO A 394 -28.65 21.64 3.67
CA PRO A 394 -29.91 20.95 3.53
C PRO A 394 -31.05 21.93 3.85
N GLU A 395 -31.97 22.11 2.89
CA GLU A 395 -33.24 22.80 3.12
C GLU A 395 -33.96 22.13 4.29
N GLY A 396 -34.22 22.88 5.37
CA GLY A 396 -35.03 22.37 6.49
C GLY A 396 -34.79 22.96 7.87
N ALA A 397 -34.09 24.08 8.02
CA ALA A 397 -34.06 24.81 9.29
C ALA A 397 -34.69 26.21 9.11
N GLU A 398 -36.01 26.30 9.26
CA GLU A 398 -36.67 27.58 9.45
C GLU A 398 -36.18 28.23 10.76
N PRO A 399 -35.86 29.53 10.78
CA PRO A 399 -35.42 30.21 11.99
C PRO A 399 -36.62 30.47 12.91
N ALA A 400 -36.50 30.05 14.17
CA ALA A 400 -37.42 30.45 15.22
C ALA A 400 -37.40 31.98 15.37
N LEU A 401 -38.53 32.62 15.08
CA LEU A 401 -38.74 34.04 15.35
C LEU A 401 -38.74 34.28 16.86
N VAL A 402 -37.84 35.17 17.27
CA VAL A 402 -37.83 35.81 18.57
C VAL A 402 -38.90 36.91 18.54
N GLU A 403 -39.96 36.79 19.34
CA GLU A 403 -40.86 37.91 19.65
C GLU A 403 -40.47 38.49 21.02
N GLU A 404 -39.92 39.71 21.00
CA GLU A 404 -39.77 40.58 22.17
C GLU A 404 -41.10 41.27 22.50
N ALA A 405 -41.34 41.45 23.80
CA ALA A 405 -42.56 41.97 24.39
C ALA A 405 -42.74 43.49 24.26
N ALA A 406 -43.99 43.96 24.13
CA ALA A 406 -44.45 45.25 24.68
C ALA A 406 -45.99 45.36 24.83
N ALA A 407 -46.43 45.40 26.10
CA ALA A 407 -47.51 46.18 26.72
C ALA A 407 -48.91 46.35 26.06
N ALA A 408 -49.97 45.94 26.77
CA ALA A 408 -50.93 46.84 27.44
C ALA A 408 -52.10 46.08 28.12
N ASN A 409 -52.49 46.59 29.29
CA ASN A 409 -53.54 46.12 30.22
C ASN A 409 -54.96 45.97 29.60
N THR A 410 -55.76 45.03 30.13
CA THR A 410 -57.09 45.29 30.75
C THR A 410 -57.64 44.05 31.48
N ASP A 411 -57.85 44.18 32.79
CA ASP A 411 -58.95 43.73 33.68
C ASP A 411 -59.65 42.34 33.52
N ASP A 412 -59.34 41.45 34.49
CA ASP A 412 -60.24 40.78 35.48
C ASP A 412 -61.31 39.71 35.04
N PRO A 413 -61.92 38.89 35.95
CA PRO A 413 -61.37 37.64 36.50
C PRO A 413 -62.28 36.37 36.41
N ALA A 414 -61.70 35.23 36.83
CA ALA A 414 -62.30 34.05 37.50
C ALA A 414 -63.11 32.98 36.71
N SER A 415 -62.64 31.71 36.76
CA SER A 415 -63.35 30.51 37.30
C SER A 415 -62.86 29.14 36.70
N PRO A 416 -63.04 27.99 37.39
CA PRO A 416 -62.03 26.92 37.58
C PRO A 416 -62.19 25.68 36.67
N PRO A 417 -61.28 24.66 36.71
CA PRO A 417 -61.29 23.56 35.75
C PRO A 417 -62.15 22.37 36.20
N PRO A 418 -62.73 21.60 35.25
CA PRO A 418 -63.35 20.30 35.55
C PRO A 418 -62.40 19.11 35.30
N PRO A 419 -62.72 17.91 35.84
CA PRO A 419 -61.74 16.97 36.39
C PRO A 419 -61.34 15.83 35.44
N GLN A 420 -60.20 15.21 35.76
CA GLN A 420 -59.73 13.95 35.16
C GLN A 420 -60.58 12.76 35.64
N PRO A 421 -60.91 11.80 34.77
CA PRO A 421 -61.38 10.49 35.20
C PRO A 421 -60.23 9.47 35.19
N SER A 422 -60.00 8.85 36.33
CA SER A 422 -59.18 7.64 36.49
C SER A 422 -60.08 6.40 36.56
N LEU A 423 -59.73 5.37 35.80
CA LEU A 423 -59.60 3.98 36.26
C LEU A 423 -58.66 3.22 35.33
#